data_AF-A0A927T1A0-F1
#
_entry.id   AF-A0A927T1A0-F1
#
_cell.length_a   1.000
_cell.length_b   1.000
_cell.length_c   1.000
_cell.angle_alpha   90.00
_cell.angle_beta   90.00
_cell.angle_gamma   90.00
#
_symmetry.space_group_name_H-M   'P 1'
#
loop_
_entity.id
_entity.type
_entity.pdbx_description
1 polymer ?
#
loop_
_entity_poly.entity_id
_entity_poly.type
_entity_poly.pdbx_seq_one_letter_code
_entity_poly.pdbx_strand_id
1 'polypeptide(L)'
;MASEKYTIEMTKEEMIKFYADKIINESIVKCSKDNACFVPTIFLKDKLIIEHLEEIAREIQKDKKVVKVAIDKNFNEIDISFYAKYCPRYYREDKSIENQEGYDFINKFVEFLKQIYYPGTATNTRDVIMKSIEYKCPKDKDMGAMYNVLSIALNRSGFIDKYIEGYTVPVNEKNLQELIENMEQIRKEIKKTIENGEIENG
;
A
#
# COMPACT_ATOMS: atom_id res chain seq x y z
N MET A 1 19.28 17.56 33.12
CA MET A 1 17.81 17.63 33.04
C MET A 1 17.28 16.22 33.16
N ALA A 2 16.48 15.92 34.18
CA ALA A 2 15.88 14.58 34.33
C ALA A 2 14.77 14.42 33.29
N SER A 3 14.74 13.32 32.54
CA SER A 3 13.63 13.04 31.63
C SER A 3 12.36 12.82 32.46
N GLU A 4 11.39 13.70 32.34
CA GLU A 4 10.04 13.45 32.86
C GLU A 4 9.49 12.19 32.20
N LYS A 5 9.27 11.15 33.01
CA LYS A 5 8.60 9.93 32.55
C LYS A 5 7.10 10.18 32.60
N TYR A 6 6.52 10.44 31.45
CA TYR A 6 5.07 10.46 31.28
C TYR A 6 4.57 9.01 31.35
N THR A 7 3.66 8.74 32.28
CA THR A 7 2.97 7.45 32.38
C THR A 7 1.58 7.66 31.80
N ILE A 8 1.20 6.82 30.83
CA ILE A 8 -0.13 6.83 30.24
C ILE A 8 -0.90 5.67 30.87
N GLU A 9 -2.00 5.98 31.56
CA GLU A 9 -2.93 4.97 32.04
C GLU A 9 -3.92 4.66 30.91
N MET A 10 -4.12 3.36 30.64
CA MET A 10 -5.05 2.88 29.62
C MET A 10 -5.90 1.78 30.23
N THR A 11 -7.18 1.76 29.89
CA THR A 11 -8.04 0.61 30.14
C THR A 11 -7.57 -0.58 29.29
N LYS A 12 -8.01 -1.79 29.66
CA LYS A 12 -7.72 -3.00 28.88
C LYS A 12 -8.20 -2.86 27.42
N GLU A 13 -9.37 -2.27 27.20
CA GLU A 13 -9.95 -2.07 25.86
C GLU A 13 -9.13 -1.08 25.03
N GLU A 14 -8.72 0.05 25.62
CA GLU A 14 -7.86 1.03 24.96
C GLU A 14 -6.50 0.43 24.62
N MET A 15 -5.93 -0.37 25.53
CA MET A 15 -4.69 -1.11 25.31
C MET A 15 -4.80 -2.08 24.13
N ILE A 16 -5.84 -2.91 24.10
CA ILE A 16 -6.10 -3.84 22.99
C ILE A 16 -6.21 -3.08 21.67
N LYS A 17 -6.98 -1.98 21.65
CA LYS A 17 -7.17 -1.15 20.47
C LYS A 17 -5.87 -0.53 19.99
N PHE A 18 -5.08 0.01 20.92
CA PHE A 18 -3.78 0.60 20.63
C PHE A 18 -2.82 -0.40 19.97
N TYR A 19 -2.68 -1.61 20.54
CA TYR A 19 -1.79 -2.62 19.96
C TYR A 19 -2.32 -3.15 18.63
N ALA A 20 -3.64 -3.33 18.47
CA ALA A 20 -4.23 -3.72 17.19
C ALA A 20 -3.89 -2.71 16.09
N ASP A 21 -4.11 -1.41 16.35
CA ASP A 21 -3.81 -0.35 15.39
C ASP A 21 -2.32 -0.24 15.09
N LYS A 22 -1.47 -0.40 16.12
CA LYS A 22 -0.01 -0.41 15.96
C LYS A 22 0.45 -1.56 15.07
N ILE A 23 -0.01 -2.79 15.35
CA ILE A 23 0.33 -3.99 14.58
C ILE A 23 -0.12 -3.83 13.13
N ILE A 24 -1.35 -3.36 12.88
CA ILE A 24 -1.85 -3.09 11.52
C ILE A 24 -0.91 -2.13 10.79
N ASN A 25 -0.57 -1.00 11.40
CA ASN A 25 0.23 0.04 10.75
C ASN A 25 1.67 -0.42 10.46
N GLU A 26 2.27 -1.22 11.34
CA GLU A 26 3.60 -1.77 11.11
C GLU A 26 3.59 -2.90 10.07
N SER A 27 2.59 -3.79 10.12
CA SER A 27 2.49 -4.95 9.24
C SER A 27 2.13 -4.57 7.81
N ILE A 28 1.24 -3.59 7.62
CA ILE A 28 0.76 -3.21 6.28
C ILE A 28 1.86 -2.56 5.43
N VAL A 29 2.80 -1.87 6.06
CA VAL A 29 3.97 -1.27 5.39
C VAL A 29 4.92 -2.36 4.89
N LYS A 30 5.06 -3.44 5.65
CA LYS A 30 5.99 -4.56 5.37
C LYS A 30 5.36 -5.67 4.52
N CYS A 31 4.08 -5.54 4.18
CA CYS A 31 3.36 -6.55 3.43
C CYS A 31 3.92 -6.68 2.00
N SER A 32 4.45 -7.85 1.70
CA SER A 32 4.75 -8.30 0.34
C SER A 32 3.91 -9.56 0.12
N LYS A 33 3.08 -9.60 -0.94
CA LYS A 33 2.18 -10.74 -1.27
C LYS A 33 0.92 -10.89 -0.40
N ASP A 34 0.19 -9.81 -0.15
CA ASP A 34 -1.11 -9.76 0.59
C ASP A 34 -1.08 -10.24 2.06
N ASN A 35 0.03 -10.79 2.53
CA ASN A 35 0.19 -11.28 3.90
C ASN A 35 1.30 -10.52 4.63
N ALA A 36 1.11 -10.30 5.92
CA ALA A 36 2.15 -9.89 6.84
C ALA A 36 2.07 -10.81 8.06
N CYS A 37 3.18 -11.49 8.33
CA CYS A 37 3.33 -12.26 9.55
C CYS A 37 3.86 -11.33 10.65
N PHE A 38 3.11 -11.21 11.74
CA PHE A 38 3.52 -10.48 12.94
C PHE A 38 3.88 -11.49 14.03
N VAL A 39 5.11 -11.41 14.51
CA VAL A 39 5.62 -12.25 15.60
C VAL A 39 5.83 -11.38 16.85
N PRO A 40 4.89 -11.40 17.83
CA PRO A 40 4.95 -10.55 19.04
C PRO A 40 6.30 -10.60 19.78
N THR A 41 6.92 -11.78 19.82
CA THR A 41 8.20 -12.03 20.53
C THR A 41 9.39 -11.33 19.87
N ILE A 42 9.31 -11.04 18.56
CA ILE A 42 10.38 -10.39 17.79
C ILE A 42 10.17 -8.87 17.76
N PHE A 43 8.92 -8.42 17.64
CA PHE A 43 8.62 -7.02 17.34
C PHE A 43 8.58 -6.10 18.56
N LEU A 44 7.98 -6.55 19.67
CA LEU A 44 7.73 -5.67 20.82
C LEU A 44 8.22 -6.24 22.16
N LYS A 45 8.53 -7.55 22.22
CA LYS A 45 8.94 -8.26 23.46
C LYS A 45 8.03 -7.93 24.66
N ASP A 46 6.77 -7.60 24.36
CA ASP A 46 5.83 -7.10 25.35
C ASP A 46 4.92 -8.23 25.79
N LYS A 47 5.02 -8.60 27.07
CA LYS A 47 4.23 -9.69 27.65
C LYS A 47 2.73 -9.42 27.55
N LEU A 48 2.30 -8.16 27.58
CA LEU A 48 0.89 -7.79 27.47
C LEU A 48 0.29 -8.19 26.12
N ILE A 49 1.07 -8.12 25.04
CA ILE A 49 0.60 -8.53 23.71
C ILE A 49 0.38 -10.03 23.65
N ILE A 50 1.27 -10.81 24.27
CA ILE A 50 1.18 -12.27 24.32
C ILE A 50 -0.04 -12.69 25.16
N GLU A 51 -0.24 -12.08 26.32
CA GLU A 51 -1.36 -12.38 27.22
C GLU A 51 -2.73 -12.04 26.60
N HIS A 52 -2.78 -11.04 25.72
CA HIS A 52 -4.02 -10.56 25.09
C HIS A 52 -4.09 -10.84 23.58
N LEU A 53 -3.28 -11.78 23.06
CA LEU A 53 -3.10 -11.97 21.63
C LEU A 53 -4.41 -12.26 20.87
N GLU A 54 -5.28 -13.09 21.46
CA GLU A 54 -6.58 -13.43 20.86
C GLU A 54 -7.54 -12.23 20.81
N GLU A 55 -7.50 -11.35 21.80
CA GLU A 55 -8.34 -10.16 21.87
C GLU A 55 -7.85 -9.11 20.88
N ILE A 56 -6.53 -8.94 20.80
CA ILE A 56 -5.86 -8.09 19.80
C ILE A 56 -6.16 -8.60 18.39
N ALA A 57 -6.02 -9.90 18.11
CA ALA A 57 -6.32 -10.48 16.80
C ALA A 57 -7.79 -10.28 16.38
N ARG A 58 -8.74 -10.43 17.33
CA ARG A 58 -10.16 -10.14 17.08
C ARG A 58 -10.41 -8.67 16.78
N GLU A 59 -9.69 -7.76 17.43
CA GLU A 59 -9.78 -6.33 17.14
C GLU A 59 -9.17 -5.98 15.77
N ILE A 60 -8.04 -6.61 15.40
CA ILE A 60 -7.42 -6.47 14.07
C ILE A 60 -8.39 -6.91 12.97
N GLN A 61 -9.10 -8.03 13.16
CA GLN A 61 -10.04 -8.58 12.18
C GLN A 61 -11.21 -7.62 11.85
N LYS A 62 -11.49 -6.62 12.70
CA LYS A 62 -12.52 -5.60 12.46
C LYS A 62 -12.05 -4.46 11.56
N ASP A 63 -10.73 -4.30 11.34
CA ASP A 63 -10.22 -3.21 10.52
C ASP A 63 -10.57 -3.43 9.04
N LYS A 64 -11.09 -2.39 8.39
CA LYS A 64 -11.50 -2.40 6.98
C LYS A 64 -10.38 -2.76 5.99
N LYS A 65 -9.11 -2.67 6.39
CA LYS A 65 -7.94 -3.00 5.59
C LYS A 65 -7.64 -4.50 5.62
N VAL A 66 -8.12 -5.20 6.64
CA VAL A 66 -7.82 -6.60 6.92
C VAL A 66 -8.87 -7.50 6.27
N VAL A 67 -8.40 -8.47 5.50
CA VAL A 67 -9.22 -9.54 4.91
C VAL A 67 -9.42 -10.64 5.94
N LYS A 68 -8.32 -11.08 6.54
CA LYS A 68 -8.29 -12.24 7.43
C LYS A 68 -7.15 -12.14 8.42
N VAL A 69 -7.41 -12.61 9.63
CA VAL A 69 -6.41 -12.85 10.67
C VAL A 69 -6.38 -14.33 10.99
N ALA A 70 -5.18 -14.91 11.09
CA ALA A 70 -4.97 -16.25 11.62
C ALA A 70 -3.92 -16.18 12.74
N ILE A 71 -4.18 -16.89 13.83
CA ILE A 71 -3.21 -17.07 14.92
C ILE A 71 -2.60 -18.44 14.72
N ASP A 72 -1.28 -18.54 14.83
CA ASP A 72 -0.61 -19.83 14.79
C ASP A 72 -1.05 -20.72 15.97
N LYS A 73 -0.86 -22.03 15.85
CA LYS A 73 -1.32 -22.99 16.87
C LYS A 73 -0.64 -22.80 18.23
N ASN A 74 0.51 -22.12 18.27
CA ASN A 74 1.29 -21.91 19.47
C ASN A 74 1.10 -20.50 20.07
N PHE A 75 0.19 -19.67 19.53
CA PHE A 75 -0.05 -18.29 19.96
C PHE A 75 1.23 -17.42 19.98
N ASN A 76 2.16 -17.72 19.08
CA ASN A 76 3.41 -17.02 18.91
C ASN A 76 3.41 -16.09 17.70
N GLU A 77 2.44 -16.23 16.79
CA GLU A 77 2.41 -15.48 15.52
C GLU A 77 0.96 -15.12 15.13
N ILE A 78 0.79 -13.93 14.55
CA ILE A 78 -0.44 -13.49 13.89
C ILE A 78 -0.13 -13.30 12.41
N ASP A 79 -0.75 -14.11 11.55
CA ASP A 79 -0.79 -13.88 10.12
C ASP A 79 -1.94 -12.95 9.77
N ILE A 80 -1.63 -11.81 9.14
CA ILE A 80 -2.60 -10.79 8.76
C ILE A 80 -2.60 -10.67 7.24
N SER A 81 -3.72 -11.06 6.63
CA SER A 81 -3.98 -10.82 5.22
C SER A 81 -4.68 -9.48 5.04
N PHE A 82 -4.13 -8.61 4.18
CA PHE A 82 -4.67 -7.30 3.87
C PHE A 82 -5.31 -7.28 2.48
N TYR A 83 -6.25 -6.37 2.23
CA TYR A 83 -6.71 -6.14 0.86
C TYR A 83 -5.57 -5.53 0.05
N ALA A 84 -5.34 -6.05 -1.16
CA ALA A 84 -4.31 -5.60 -2.09
C ALA A 84 -4.16 -4.07 -2.16
N LYS A 85 -5.29 -3.33 -2.21
CA LYS A 85 -5.34 -1.86 -2.28
C LYS A 85 -4.65 -1.12 -1.12
N TYR A 86 -4.44 -1.80 0.00
CA TYR A 86 -3.74 -1.23 1.15
C TYR A 86 -2.29 -1.73 1.26
N CYS A 87 -1.89 -2.74 0.47
CA CYS A 87 -0.53 -3.27 0.40
C CYS A 87 0.28 -2.51 -0.65
N PRO A 88 1.19 -1.60 -0.26
CA PRO A 88 1.89 -0.73 -1.21
C PRO A 88 2.80 -1.50 -2.17
N ARG A 89 3.35 -2.64 -1.72
CA ARG A 89 4.26 -3.47 -2.52
C ARG A 89 3.59 -4.66 -3.20
N TYR A 90 2.26 -4.79 -3.11
CA TYR A 90 1.57 -5.91 -3.71
C TYR A 90 1.32 -5.71 -5.21
N TYR A 91 1.88 -6.62 -6.00
CA TYR A 91 1.53 -6.86 -7.39
C TYR A 91 1.85 -8.31 -7.76
N ARG A 92 1.12 -8.82 -8.75
CA ARG A 92 1.35 -10.07 -9.47
C ARG A 92 2.55 -9.93 -10.40
N GLU A 93 3.66 -10.53 -9.99
CA GLU A 93 4.93 -10.54 -10.73
C GLU A 93 4.83 -11.28 -12.08
N ASP A 94 3.87 -12.21 -12.23
CA ASP A 94 3.61 -12.95 -13.46
C ASP A 94 2.89 -12.12 -14.54
N LYS A 95 2.41 -10.93 -14.19
CA LYS A 95 1.73 -10.03 -15.14
C LYS A 95 2.69 -8.93 -15.60
N SER A 96 3.00 -8.93 -16.90
CA SER A 96 3.73 -7.83 -17.52
C SER A 96 2.84 -6.60 -17.75
N ILE A 97 3.43 -5.40 -17.58
CA ILE A 97 2.81 -4.12 -17.97
C ILE A 97 3.26 -3.65 -19.36
N GLU A 98 4.16 -4.39 -20.01
CA GLU A 98 4.80 -4.02 -21.28
C GLU A 98 3.94 -4.45 -22.48
N ASN A 99 2.69 -4.02 -22.47
CA ASN A 99 1.71 -4.29 -23.53
C ASN A 99 0.77 -3.08 -23.69
N GLN A 100 -0.09 -3.12 -24.72
CA GLN A 100 -1.00 -2.00 -25.01
C GLN A 100 -1.94 -1.66 -23.85
N GLU A 101 -2.41 -2.68 -23.12
CA GLU A 101 -3.29 -2.47 -21.96
C GLU A 101 -2.56 -1.72 -20.83
N GLY A 102 -1.31 -2.11 -20.52
CA GLY A 102 -0.46 -1.41 -19.57
C GLY A 102 -0.17 0.02 -19.99
N TYR A 103 0.15 0.26 -21.27
CA TYR A 103 0.34 1.60 -21.82
C TYR A 103 -0.90 2.48 -21.63
N ASP A 104 -2.07 1.99 -22.02
CA ASP A 104 -3.33 2.73 -21.92
C ASP A 104 -3.68 3.09 -20.47
N PHE A 105 -3.40 2.20 -19.52
CA PHE A 105 -3.62 2.47 -18.10
C PHE A 105 -2.67 3.52 -17.54
N ILE A 106 -1.37 3.40 -17.79
CA ILE A 106 -0.40 4.40 -17.35
C ILE A 106 -0.71 5.76 -17.99
N ASN A 107 -1.09 5.79 -19.27
CA ASN A 107 -1.49 7.01 -19.95
C ASN A 107 -2.70 7.68 -19.26
N LYS A 108 -3.76 6.92 -18.95
CA LYS A 108 -4.92 7.44 -18.24
C LYS A 108 -4.58 7.94 -16.83
N PHE A 109 -3.67 7.26 -16.14
CA PHE A 109 -3.22 7.67 -14.82
C PHE A 109 -2.46 9.00 -14.86
N VAL A 110 -1.53 9.16 -15.82
CA VAL A 110 -0.81 10.42 -16.04
C VAL A 110 -1.79 11.58 -16.32
N GLU A 111 -2.77 11.36 -17.18
CA GLU A 111 -3.78 12.39 -17.49
C GLU A 111 -4.67 12.73 -16.28
N PHE A 112 -4.96 11.75 -15.41
CA PHE A 112 -5.64 12.00 -14.14
C PHE A 112 -4.79 12.84 -13.18
N LEU A 113 -3.50 12.53 -13.03
CA LEU A 113 -2.61 13.28 -12.15
C LEU A 113 -2.49 14.75 -12.59
N LYS A 114 -2.42 15.00 -13.89
CA LYS A 114 -2.45 16.35 -14.47
C LYS A 114 -3.75 17.11 -14.16
N GLN A 115 -4.86 16.41 -14.00
CA GLN A 115 -6.19 17.00 -13.71
C GLN A 115 -6.40 17.33 -12.22
N ILE A 116 -5.71 16.64 -11.30
CA ILE A 116 -5.92 16.76 -9.85
C ILE A 116 -4.98 17.74 -9.17
N TYR A 117 -4.13 18.41 -9.95
CA TYR A 117 -3.38 19.54 -9.43
C TYR A 117 -4.30 20.68 -8.97
N TYR A 118 -4.69 20.63 -7.70
CA TYR A 118 -5.34 21.70 -6.97
C TYR A 118 -4.50 22.00 -5.71
N PRO A 119 -3.76 23.12 -5.69
CA PRO A 119 -3.09 23.59 -4.49
C PRO A 119 -4.11 23.67 -3.33
N GLY A 120 -3.82 23.01 -2.21
CA GLY A 120 -4.65 23.07 -0.99
C GLY A 120 -5.56 21.86 -0.72
N THR A 121 -5.51 20.80 -1.53
CA THR A 121 -6.26 19.57 -1.24
C THR A 121 -5.62 18.81 -0.06
N ALA A 122 -6.30 18.74 1.09
CA ALA A 122 -5.87 17.95 2.24
C ALA A 122 -5.99 16.44 1.93
N THR A 123 -5.01 15.88 1.23
CA THR A 123 -4.95 14.47 0.85
C THR A 123 -3.50 13.96 0.88
N ASN A 124 -3.32 12.65 0.71
CA ASN A 124 -2.01 12.02 0.70
C ASN A 124 -1.77 11.25 -0.61
N THR A 125 -0.51 10.92 -0.87
CA THR A 125 -0.06 10.24 -2.10
C THR A 125 -0.82 8.94 -2.36
N ARG A 126 -1.09 8.14 -1.31
CA ARG A 126 -1.87 6.88 -1.42
C ARG A 126 -3.33 7.13 -1.82
N ASP A 127 -3.97 8.13 -1.23
CA ASP A 127 -5.36 8.48 -1.55
C ASP A 127 -5.50 8.99 -2.99
N VAL A 128 -4.53 9.76 -3.51
CA VAL A 128 -4.53 10.18 -4.91
C VAL A 128 -4.47 9.00 -5.86
N ILE A 129 -3.60 8.02 -5.58
CA ILE A 129 -3.50 6.78 -6.37
C ILE A 129 -4.82 6.02 -6.34
N MET A 130 -5.42 5.84 -5.15
CA MET A 130 -6.69 5.13 -5.02
C MET A 130 -7.84 5.84 -5.73
N LYS A 131 -7.96 7.16 -5.58
CA LYS A 131 -8.96 7.96 -6.30
C LYS A 131 -8.79 7.88 -7.81
N SER A 132 -7.57 7.69 -8.32
CA SER A 132 -7.34 7.51 -9.77
C SER A 132 -7.98 6.25 -10.32
N ILE A 133 -7.87 5.17 -9.56
CA ILE A 133 -8.44 3.86 -9.87
C ILE A 133 -9.97 3.95 -9.80
N GLU A 134 -10.50 4.67 -8.80
CA GLU A 134 -11.94 4.82 -8.59
C GLU A 134 -12.61 5.78 -9.60
N TYR A 135 -11.96 6.90 -9.96
CA TYR A 135 -12.55 7.96 -10.79
C TYR A 135 -12.57 7.64 -12.29
N LYS A 136 -11.58 6.87 -12.78
CA LYS A 136 -11.42 6.58 -14.22
C LYS A 136 -11.82 5.15 -14.61
N CYS A 137 -12.32 4.35 -13.68
CA CYS A 137 -12.77 2.99 -13.96
C CYS A 137 -14.31 2.92 -14.00
N PRO A 138 -14.94 2.74 -15.19
CA PRO A 138 -16.31 2.26 -15.25
C PRO A 138 -16.41 0.94 -14.50
N LYS A 139 -17.55 0.68 -13.85
CA LYS A 139 -17.82 -0.49 -12.98
C LYS A 139 -17.54 -1.88 -13.60
N ASP A 140 -17.13 -1.94 -14.87
CA ASP A 140 -17.07 -3.15 -15.71
C ASP A 140 -15.64 -3.55 -16.16
N LYS A 141 -14.57 -2.90 -15.66
CA LYS A 141 -13.18 -3.35 -15.87
C LYS A 141 -12.52 -3.81 -14.57
N ASP A 142 -11.67 -4.84 -14.69
CA ASP A 142 -10.96 -5.50 -13.59
C ASP A 142 -10.06 -4.50 -12.83
N MET A 143 -10.62 -3.89 -11.76
CA MET A 143 -9.90 -3.00 -10.85
C MET A 143 -8.60 -3.64 -10.31
N GLY A 144 -8.57 -4.97 -10.21
CA GLY A 144 -7.38 -5.72 -9.80
C GLY A 144 -6.25 -5.64 -10.83
N ALA A 145 -6.58 -5.70 -12.12
CA ALA A 145 -5.58 -5.53 -13.19
C ALA A 145 -4.99 -4.12 -13.21
N MET A 146 -5.82 -3.09 -13.01
CA MET A 146 -5.34 -1.70 -12.93
C MET A 146 -4.45 -1.46 -11.70
N TYR A 147 -4.88 -1.98 -10.54
CA TYR A 147 -4.07 -1.92 -9.33
C TYR A 147 -2.71 -2.56 -9.57
N ASN A 148 -2.70 -3.72 -10.22
CA ASN A 148 -1.47 -4.43 -10.56
C ASN A 148 -0.50 -3.59 -11.41
N VAL A 149 -1.01 -2.98 -12.48
CA VAL A 149 -0.20 -2.18 -13.40
C VAL A 149 0.40 -0.97 -12.67
N LEU A 150 -0.41 -0.26 -11.89
CA LEU A 150 0.05 0.89 -11.11
C LEU A 150 1.06 0.49 -10.03
N SER A 151 0.81 -0.60 -9.31
CA SER A 151 1.75 -1.12 -8.31
C SER A 151 3.10 -1.48 -8.93
N ILE A 152 3.12 -2.14 -10.09
CA ILE A 152 4.38 -2.43 -10.80
C ILE A 152 5.10 -1.13 -11.18
N ALA A 153 4.38 -0.17 -11.77
CA ALA A 153 4.98 1.09 -12.20
C ALA A 153 5.54 1.92 -11.01
N LEU A 154 4.76 2.04 -9.94
CA LEU A 154 5.16 2.75 -8.73
C LEU A 154 6.39 2.11 -8.06
N ASN A 155 6.46 0.77 -8.03
CA ASN A 155 7.62 0.06 -7.49
C ASN A 155 8.85 0.27 -8.38
N ARG A 156 8.72 0.10 -9.70
CA ARG A 156 9.82 0.31 -10.67
C ARG A 156 10.41 1.71 -10.59
N SER A 157 9.58 2.72 -10.32
CA SER A 157 10.04 4.12 -10.19
C SER A 157 10.70 4.46 -8.85
N GLY A 158 10.64 3.58 -7.84
CA GLY A 158 11.07 3.89 -6.47
C GLY A 158 10.15 4.87 -5.72
N PHE A 159 9.01 5.25 -6.31
CA PHE A 159 8.07 6.19 -5.68
C PHE A 159 7.47 5.63 -4.39
N ILE A 160 7.27 4.30 -4.33
CA ILE A 160 6.77 3.64 -3.12
C ILE A 160 7.69 3.85 -1.94
N ASP A 161 8.98 3.56 -2.11
CA ASP A 161 9.96 3.64 -1.02
C ASP A 161 10.09 5.07 -0.49
N LYS A 162 9.90 6.06 -1.37
CA LYS A 162 10.08 7.48 -1.03
C LYS A 162 8.84 8.12 -0.40
N TYR A 163 7.64 7.75 -0.85
CA TYR A 163 6.42 8.51 -0.52
C TYR A 163 5.21 7.67 -0.09
N ILE A 164 5.34 6.34 0.01
CA ILE A 164 4.24 5.44 0.39
C ILE A 164 4.64 4.47 1.50
N GLU A 165 5.89 4.02 1.53
CA GLU A 165 6.43 3.14 2.56
C GLU A 165 6.70 3.89 3.88
N GLY A 166 6.28 3.30 5.00
CA GLY A 166 6.60 3.78 6.34
C GLY A 166 5.69 4.88 6.90
N TYR A 167 5.14 5.76 6.07
CA TYR A 167 4.31 6.88 6.53
C TYR A 167 3.40 7.43 5.43
N THR A 168 2.35 8.15 5.85
CA THR A 168 1.44 8.85 4.94
C THR A 168 2.05 10.19 4.56
N VAL A 169 2.34 10.41 3.28
CA VAL A 169 2.92 11.67 2.80
C VAL A 169 1.84 12.60 2.25
N PRO A 170 1.67 13.82 2.80
CA PRO A 170 0.80 14.83 2.21
C PRO A 170 1.22 15.17 0.79
N VAL A 171 0.25 15.33 -0.10
CA VAL A 171 0.52 15.74 -1.48
C VAL A 171 1.03 17.19 -1.51
N ASN A 172 2.08 17.42 -2.31
CA ASN A 172 2.59 18.74 -2.61
C ASN A 172 3.05 18.78 -4.08
N GLU A 173 3.40 19.97 -4.56
CA GLU A 173 3.83 20.16 -5.96
C GLU A 173 5.01 19.26 -6.32
N LYS A 174 6.00 19.15 -5.42
CA LYS A 174 7.21 18.35 -5.65
C LYS A 174 6.89 16.87 -5.83
N ASN A 175 6.17 16.25 -4.91
CA ASN A 175 5.92 14.81 -4.98
C ASN A 175 4.92 14.43 -6.09
N LEU A 176 3.99 15.33 -6.44
CA LEU A 176 3.09 15.10 -7.56
C LEU A 176 3.80 15.25 -8.91
N GLN A 177 4.66 16.25 -9.05
CA GLN A 177 5.47 16.44 -10.25
C GLN A 177 6.41 15.24 -10.46
N GLU A 178 7.07 14.77 -9.39
CA GLU A 178 7.93 13.58 -9.44
C GLU A 178 7.13 12.32 -9.83
N LEU A 179 5.90 12.17 -9.32
CA LEU A 179 5.03 11.07 -9.72
C LEU A 179 4.69 11.12 -11.22
N ILE A 180 4.34 12.30 -11.74
CA ILE A 180 4.02 12.49 -13.17
C ILE A 180 5.23 12.15 -14.03
N GLU A 181 6.41 12.67 -13.69
CA GLU A 181 7.66 12.43 -14.42
C GLU A 181 8.03 10.93 -14.44
N ASN A 182 7.92 10.26 -13.30
CA ASN A 182 8.15 8.83 -13.17
C ASN A 182 7.20 8.01 -14.06
N MET A 183 5.90 8.33 -14.05
CA MET A 183 4.91 7.62 -14.86
C MET A 183 5.07 7.92 -16.36
N GLU A 184 5.46 9.14 -16.72
CA GLU A 184 5.81 9.54 -18.09
C GLU A 184 7.02 8.75 -18.62
N GLN A 185 8.03 8.53 -17.79
CA GLN A 185 9.20 7.72 -18.14
C GLN A 185 8.82 6.25 -18.39
N ILE A 186 8.06 5.64 -17.48
CA ILE A 186 7.55 4.27 -17.62
C ILE A 186 6.68 4.14 -18.88
N ARG A 187 5.81 5.12 -19.15
CA ARG A 187 4.99 5.16 -20.36
C ARG A 187 5.83 5.11 -21.65
N LYS A 188 6.94 5.85 -21.68
CA LYS A 188 7.87 5.84 -22.83
C LYS A 188 8.57 4.50 -22.98
N GLU A 189 8.96 3.87 -21.88
CA GLU A 189 9.58 2.54 -21.88
C GLU A 189 8.63 1.47 -22.43
N ILE A 190 7.40 1.41 -21.92
CA ILE A 190 6.37 0.49 -22.42
C ILE A 190 6.16 0.68 -23.93
N LYS A 191 6.03 1.94 -24.38
CA LYS A 191 5.84 2.25 -25.80
C LYS A 191 6.99 1.73 -26.68
N LYS A 192 8.24 1.92 -26.25
CA LYS A 192 9.40 1.39 -26.98
C LYS A 192 9.38 -0.14 -27.05
N THR A 193 8.99 -0.81 -25.96
CA THR A 193 8.90 -2.28 -25.96
C THR A 193 7.84 -2.78 -26.94
N ILE A 194 6.68 -2.11 -27.00
CA ILE A 194 5.62 -2.45 -27.97
C ILE A 194 6.13 -2.25 -29.40
N GLU A 195 6.72 -1.08 -29.70
CA GLU A 195 7.25 -0.76 -31.03
C GLU A 195 8.36 -1.74 -31.46
N ASN A 196 9.22 -2.18 -30.55
CA ASN A 196 10.29 -3.14 -30.84
C ASN A 196 9.77 -4.59 -31.00
N GLY A 197 8.76 -4.99 -30.24
CA GLY A 197 8.15 -6.33 -30.32
C GLY A 197 7.30 -6.53 -31.58
N GLU A 198 6.80 -5.44 -32.19
CA GLU A 198 6.14 -5.46 -33.49
C GLU A 198 7.13 -5.65 -34.66
N ILE A 199 8.41 -5.25 -34.48
CA ILE A 199 9.45 -5.38 -35.52
C ILE A 199 9.96 -6.82 -35.65
N GLU A 200 9.93 -7.63 -34.58
CA GLU A 200 10.41 -9.02 -34.62
C GLU A 200 9.42 -10.02 -35.24
N ASN A 201 8.16 -9.61 -35.50
CA ASN A 201 7.11 -10.45 -36.07
C ASN A 201 6.66 -10.01 -37.48
N GLY A 202 7.45 -9.17 -38.16
CA GLY A 202 7.19 -8.63 -39.51
C GLY A 202 8.04 -9.25 -40.60
#